data_AF-A0AAF0RG12-F1
#
_entry.id   AF-A0AAF0RG12-F1
#
_cell.length_a   1.000
_cell.length_b   1.000
_cell.length_c   1.000
_cell.angle_alpha   90.00
_cell.angle_beta   90.00
_cell.angle_gamma   90.00
#
_symmetry.space_group_name_H-M   'P 1'
#
loop_
_entity.id
_entity.type
_entity.pdbx_description
1 polymer ?
#
loop_
_entity_poly.entity_id
_entity_poly.type
_entity_poly.pdbx_seq_one_letter_code
_entity_poly.pdbx_strand_id
1 'polypeptide(L)'
;MIALGRALVATAVAISPAEDRLVRREQWQADLRDAADFGLSPTALAFGALTTALFHRRGVRRTTWGETMTTTPFSTAATPHTIRTVPVLVTVAVLAILMTGPWLILQPNYGYESDLDRTVGLVGIWLLSYLVPGAAVTAAALLLSGSGPGRRRLGAALVAAAAAGAVVTPLVVPGSGWPVSILPAVLPFLLALAGWLVAIEAPRRAWLLLLLPLGVATLVESGALWAVVPIRLQPCIVSLPGLSVVVAGFLAWRTARSSRSTRGEEHAVTLVDKTV
;
A
#
# COMPACT_ATOMS: atom_id res chain seq x y z
N MET A 1 -7.57 -12.51 -24.71
CA MET A 1 -6.72 -12.13 -23.55
C MET A 1 -6.93 -10.67 -23.16
N ILE A 2 -8.05 -10.32 -22.49
CA ILE A 2 -8.47 -8.91 -22.32
C ILE A 2 -8.94 -8.57 -20.88
N ALA A 3 -9.09 -9.56 -19.99
CA ALA A 3 -9.63 -9.33 -18.64
C ALA A 3 -8.58 -8.68 -17.71
N LEU A 4 -7.36 -9.22 -17.68
CA LEU A 4 -6.28 -8.71 -16.82
C LEU A 4 -5.89 -7.28 -17.18
N GLY A 5 -5.68 -6.98 -18.46
CA GLY A 5 -5.34 -5.62 -18.90
C GLY A 5 -6.42 -4.59 -18.56
N ARG A 6 -7.70 -4.96 -18.75
CA ARG A 6 -8.84 -4.11 -18.35
C ARG A 6 -8.91 -3.91 -16.83
N ALA A 7 -8.67 -4.97 -16.04
CA ALA A 7 -8.65 -4.89 -14.59
C ALA A 7 -7.51 -3.99 -14.07
N LEU A 8 -6.31 -4.11 -14.65
CA LEU A 8 -5.15 -3.29 -14.32
C LEU A 8 -5.40 -1.81 -14.65
N VAL A 9 -5.94 -1.49 -15.82
CA VAL A 9 -6.30 -0.11 -16.19
C VAL A 9 -7.44 0.44 -15.34
N ALA A 10 -8.48 -0.36 -15.06
CA ALA A 10 -9.57 0.05 -14.17
C ALA A 10 -9.04 0.39 -12.76
N THR A 11 -8.12 -0.42 -12.26
CA THR A 11 -7.43 -0.20 -10.98
C THR A 11 -6.57 1.07 -11.04
N ALA A 12 -5.80 1.26 -12.10
CA ALA A 12 -4.99 2.46 -12.32
C ALA A 12 -5.86 3.74 -12.34
N VAL A 13 -7.01 3.71 -13.01
CA VAL A 13 -7.98 4.83 -13.04
C VAL A 13 -8.57 5.07 -11.65
N ALA A 14 -8.95 4.03 -10.93
CA ALA A 14 -9.53 4.16 -9.59
C ALA A 14 -8.58 4.84 -8.59
N ILE A 15 -7.28 4.56 -8.71
CA ILE A 15 -6.22 5.13 -7.84
C ILE A 15 -5.80 6.54 -8.32
N SER A 16 -6.08 6.89 -9.57
CA SER A 16 -5.77 8.21 -10.14
C SER A 16 -6.59 9.36 -9.49
N PRO A 17 -6.08 10.61 -9.53
CA PRO A 17 -6.81 11.80 -9.07
C PRO A 17 -8.19 11.92 -9.73
N ALA A 18 -9.19 12.40 -8.99
CA ALA A 18 -10.58 12.46 -9.45
C ALA A 18 -10.74 13.25 -10.77
N GLU A 19 -10.04 14.39 -10.87
CA GLU A 19 -10.00 15.28 -12.03
C GLU A 19 -9.52 14.57 -13.31
N ASP A 20 -8.61 13.61 -13.19
CA ASP A 20 -7.99 12.94 -14.33
C ASP A 20 -8.69 11.63 -14.73
N ARG A 21 -9.63 11.11 -13.91
CA ARG A 21 -10.12 9.73 -14.09
C ARG A 21 -10.81 9.51 -15.41
N LEU A 22 -11.58 10.49 -15.89
CA LEU A 22 -12.29 10.38 -17.17
C LEU A 22 -11.30 10.35 -18.33
N VAL A 23 -10.38 11.33 -18.36
CA VAL A 23 -9.34 11.43 -19.41
C VAL A 23 -8.44 10.20 -19.43
N ARG A 24 -7.92 9.77 -18.27
CA ARG A 24 -7.06 8.58 -18.17
C ARG A 24 -7.79 7.29 -18.51
N ARG A 25 -9.09 7.18 -18.17
CA ARG A 25 -9.90 6.03 -18.56
C ARG A 25 -10.02 5.95 -20.07
N GLU A 26 -10.31 7.06 -20.72
CA GLU A 26 -10.45 7.12 -22.17
C GLU A 26 -9.11 6.84 -22.87
N GLN A 27 -8.04 7.56 -22.49
CA GLN A 27 -6.70 7.40 -23.06
C GLN A 27 -6.17 5.98 -22.89
N TRP A 28 -6.15 5.44 -21.66
CA TRP A 28 -5.58 4.11 -21.44
C TRP A 28 -6.45 2.98 -21.98
N GLN A 29 -7.75 3.20 -22.15
CA GLN A 29 -8.60 2.23 -22.87
C GLN A 29 -8.37 2.29 -24.38
N ALA A 30 -8.11 3.47 -24.95
CA ALA A 30 -7.73 3.60 -26.36
C ALA A 30 -6.37 2.94 -26.61
N ASP A 31 -5.37 3.24 -25.78
CA ASP A 31 -4.03 2.62 -25.87
C ASP A 31 -4.09 1.09 -25.83
N LEU A 32 -4.97 0.51 -25.01
CA LEU A 32 -5.17 -0.94 -24.95
C LEU A 32 -5.88 -1.53 -26.16
N ARG A 33 -6.77 -0.77 -26.82
CA ARG A 33 -7.48 -1.21 -28.03
C ARG A 33 -6.52 -1.20 -29.22
N ASP A 34 -5.74 -0.13 -29.35
CA ASP A 34 -4.88 0.10 -30.52
C ASP A 34 -3.51 -0.58 -30.37
N ALA A 35 -3.21 -1.17 -29.20
CA ALA A 35 -1.94 -1.85 -28.90
C ALA A 35 -1.53 -2.87 -29.98
N ALA A 36 -2.49 -3.64 -30.50
CA ALA A 36 -2.24 -4.65 -31.52
C ALA A 36 -1.80 -4.03 -32.86
N ASP A 37 -2.39 -2.88 -33.22
CA ASP A 37 -2.11 -2.17 -34.47
C ASP A 37 -0.70 -1.56 -34.47
N PHE A 38 -0.15 -1.29 -33.27
CA PHE A 38 1.22 -0.79 -33.08
C PHE A 38 2.24 -1.86 -32.68
N GLY A 39 1.86 -3.15 -32.68
CA GLY A 39 2.75 -4.25 -32.27
C GLY A 39 3.18 -4.19 -30.80
N LEU A 40 2.43 -3.48 -29.95
CA LEU A 40 2.72 -3.29 -28.53
C LEU A 40 2.02 -4.36 -27.69
N SER A 41 2.66 -4.73 -26.57
CA SER A 41 2.06 -5.65 -25.61
C SER A 41 0.96 -4.94 -24.79
N PRO A 42 -0.31 -5.38 -24.87
CA PRO A 42 -1.40 -4.78 -24.09
C PRO A 42 -1.19 -4.94 -22.57
N THR A 43 -0.53 -6.02 -22.14
CA THR A 43 -0.21 -6.22 -20.72
C THR A 43 0.86 -5.25 -20.25
N ALA A 44 1.89 -5.00 -21.06
CA ALA A 44 2.92 -4.00 -20.75
C ALA A 44 2.32 -2.60 -20.64
N LEU A 45 1.40 -2.23 -21.54
CA LEU A 45 0.68 -0.95 -21.48
C LEU A 45 -0.22 -0.85 -20.23
N ALA A 46 -0.93 -1.91 -19.87
CA ALA A 46 -1.74 -1.93 -18.66
C ALA A 46 -0.91 -1.77 -17.38
N PHE A 47 0.26 -2.41 -17.33
CA PHE A 47 1.24 -2.21 -16.25
C PHE A 47 1.86 -0.81 -16.26
N GLY A 48 2.12 -0.26 -17.45
CA GLY A 48 2.56 1.12 -17.63
C GLY A 48 1.53 2.13 -17.09
N ALA A 49 0.24 1.90 -17.36
CA ALA A 49 -0.84 2.72 -16.81
C ALA A 49 -0.91 2.63 -15.27
N LEU A 50 -0.79 1.42 -14.72
CA LEU A 50 -0.79 1.21 -13.27
C LEU A 50 0.41 1.88 -12.58
N THR A 51 1.62 1.69 -13.10
CA THR A 51 2.84 2.31 -12.57
C THR A 51 2.79 3.83 -12.72
N THR A 52 2.23 4.34 -13.81
CA THR A 52 1.96 5.79 -14.01
C THR A 52 0.99 6.31 -12.96
N ALA A 53 -0.11 5.60 -12.69
CA ALA A 53 -1.08 5.99 -11.65
C ALA A 53 -0.45 6.00 -10.25
N LEU A 54 0.42 5.03 -9.95
CA LEU A 54 1.08 4.88 -8.65
C LEU A 54 2.18 5.91 -8.42
N PHE A 55 3.00 6.18 -9.44
CA PHE A 55 4.25 6.94 -9.27
C PHE A 55 4.21 8.34 -9.88
N HIS A 56 3.36 8.58 -10.88
CA HIS A 56 3.33 9.81 -11.67
C HIS A 56 1.97 10.53 -11.51
N ARG A 57 1.78 11.17 -10.36
CA ARG A 57 0.78 12.25 -10.20
C ARG A 57 1.36 13.53 -10.80
N ARG A 58 1.22 13.73 -12.12
CA ARG A 58 1.47 15.04 -12.75
C ARG A 58 0.65 16.11 -12.00
N GLY A 59 1.29 17.22 -11.66
CA GLY A 59 0.60 18.50 -11.53
C GLY A 59 0.22 18.97 -12.94
N VAL A 60 -0.93 19.60 -13.06
CA VAL A 60 -1.47 20.14 -14.31
C VAL A 60 -0.42 21.01 -15.00
N ARG A 61 0.27 20.48 -16.01
CA ARG A 61 0.86 21.31 -17.06
C ARG A 61 -0.24 21.45 -18.11
N ARG A 62 -0.99 22.55 -18.03
CA ARG A 62 -1.73 23.06 -19.19
C ARG A 62 -0.68 23.34 -20.25
N THR A 63 -0.46 22.41 -21.15
CA THR A 63 0.19 22.73 -22.42
C THR A 63 -0.91 23.28 -23.31
N THR A 64 -1.22 24.56 -23.14
CA THR A 64 -2.01 25.34 -24.10
C THR A 64 -1.18 25.52 -25.36
N TRP A 65 -1.13 24.49 -26.21
CA TRP A 65 -0.54 24.55 -27.55
C TRP A 65 -1.47 25.22 -28.57
N GLY A 66 -2.16 26.29 -28.16
CA GLY A 66 -3.21 26.89 -28.99
C GLY A 66 -3.33 28.40 -28.94
N GLU A 67 -2.83 29.09 -27.92
CA GLU A 67 -3.04 30.53 -27.82
C GLU A 67 -1.76 31.27 -27.44
N THR A 68 -1.36 32.14 -28.35
CA THR A 68 -0.39 33.25 -28.25
C THR A 68 1.09 32.92 -28.39
N MET A 69 1.58 33.13 -29.63
CA MET A 69 2.92 33.64 -29.89
C MET A 69 3.12 34.96 -29.14
N THR A 70 3.71 34.92 -27.94
CA THR A 70 4.46 36.05 -27.38
C THR A 70 5.55 35.51 -26.49
N THR A 71 6.79 35.82 -26.86
CA THR A 71 8.03 35.44 -26.20
C THR A 71 8.16 36.04 -24.80
N THR A 72 8.41 35.19 -23.81
CA THR A 72 9.15 35.54 -22.59
C THR A 72 10.06 34.36 -22.21
N PRO A 73 11.35 34.57 -21.91
CA PRO A 73 12.26 33.48 -21.56
C PRO A 73 12.01 33.09 -20.10
N PHE A 74 11.04 32.21 -19.87
CA PHE A 74 10.95 31.56 -18.57
C PHE A 74 12.04 30.49 -18.49
N SER A 75 13.03 30.77 -17.63
CA SER A 75 13.91 29.76 -17.04
C SER A 75 13.05 28.59 -16.55
N THR A 76 12.98 27.55 -17.38
CA THR A 76 12.42 26.27 -16.99
C THR A 76 13.61 25.40 -16.66
N ALA A 77 14.16 25.61 -15.46
CA ALA A 77 14.80 24.50 -14.78
C ALA A 77 13.72 23.40 -14.72
N ALA A 78 13.85 22.41 -15.59
CA ALA A 78 13.00 21.24 -15.60
C ALA A 78 13.10 20.66 -14.19
N THR A 79 12.03 20.80 -13.39
CA THR A 79 11.99 20.19 -12.08
C THR A 79 12.24 18.70 -12.31
N PRO A 80 13.32 18.12 -11.74
CA PRO A 80 13.66 16.74 -12.01
C PRO A 80 12.46 15.87 -11.64
N HIS A 81 12.22 14.83 -12.43
CA HIS A 81 11.14 13.87 -12.24
C HIS A 81 11.34 13.19 -10.88
N THR A 82 10.82 13.80 -9.82
CA THR A 82 10.91 13.26 -8.47
C THR A 82 9.80 12.23 -8.33
N ILE A 83 10.17 10.97 -8.52
CA ILE A 83 9.31 9.83 -8.21
C ILE A 83 8.80 10.03 -6.79
N ARG A 84 7.48 9.96 -6.59
CA ARG A 84 6.92 10.05 -5.23
C ARG A 84 7.37 8.83 -4.43
N THR A 85 8.28 9.03 -3.49
CA THR A 85 8.93 7.94 -2.73
C THR A 85 7.95 7.13 -1.87
N VAL A 86 6.94 7.78 -1.30
CA VAL A 86 5.93 7.14 -0.42
C VAL A 86 5.17 6.00 -1.14
N PRO A 87 4.51 6.21 -2.30
CA PRO A 87 3.85 5.12 -3.01
C PRO A 87 4.80 4.03 -3.51
N VAL A 88 6.06 4.34 -3.84
CA VAL A 88 7.08 3.33 -4.14
C VAL A 88 7.32 2.43 -2.96
N LEU A 89 7.58 3.00 -1.79
CA LEU A 89 7.83 2.26 -0.56
C LEU A 89 6.62 1.40 -0.16
N VAL A 90 5.41 1.94 -0.28
CA VAL A 90 4.18 1.15 -0.04
C VAL A 90 4.08 0.00 -1.03
N THR A 91 4.36 0.22 -2.31
CA THR A 91 4.31 -0.85 -3.33
C THR A 91 5.35 -1.94 -3.03
N VAL A 92 6.57 -1.56 -2.64
CA VAL A 92 7.60 -2.51 -2.19
C VAL A 92 7.11 -3.32 -0.99
N ALA A 93 6.46 -2.69 -0.01
CA ALA A 93 5.88 -3.38 1.14
C ALA A 93 4.81 -4.40 0.71
N VAL A 94 3.90 -4.03 -0.18
CA VAL A 94 2.86 -4.95 -0.69
C VAL A 94 3.47 -6.12 -1.44
N LEU A 95 4.43 -5.86 -2.33
CA LEU A 95 5.10 -6.92 -3.10
C LEU A 95 5.86 -7.88 -2.18
N ALA A 96 6.55 -7.37 -1.16
CA ALA A 96 7.21 -8.20 -0.16
C ALA A 96 6.23 -9.13 0.56
N ILE A 97 5.10 -8.60 1.07
CA ILE A 97 4.06 -9.40 1.74
C ILE A 97 3.47 -10.46 0.80
N LEU A 98 3.23 -10.12 -0.47
CA LEU A 98 2.71 -11.06 -1.47
C LEU A 98 3.71 -12.16 -1.81
N MET A 99 5.02 -11.87 -1.75
CA MET A 99 6.07 -12.85 -2.01
C MET A 99 6.27 -13.85 -0.87
N THR A 100 5.73 -13.62 0.32
CA THR A 100 5.81 -14.57 1.45
C THR A 100 5.23 -15.95 1.09
N GLY A 101 4.04 -16.02 0.49
CA GLY A 101 3.41 -17.28 0.10
C GLY A 101 4.22 -18.07 -0.95
N PRO A 102 4.57 -17.46 -2.11
CA PRO A 102 5.48 -18.06 -3.09
C PRO A 102 6.82 -18.49 -2.51
N TRP A 103 7.42 -17.69 -1.62
CA TRP A 103 8.66 -18.05 -0.94
C TRP A 103 8.54 -19.37 -0.18
N LEU A 104 7.43 -19.57 0.53
CA LEU A 104 7.16 -20.80 1.26
C LEU A 104 6.87 -22.00 0.35
N ILE A 105 6.25 -21.77 -0.82
CA ILE A 105 6.04 -22.81 -1.84
C ILE A 105 7.38 -23.30 -2.42
N LEU A 106 8.36 -22.40 -2.54
CA LEU A 106 9.67 -22.70 -3.13
C LEU A 106 10.64 -23.37 -2.15
N GLN A 107 10.35 -23.41 -0.85
CA GLN A 107 11.15 -24.17 0.10
C GLN A 107 10.99 -25.67 -0.20
N PRO A 108 12.06 -26.50 -0.07
CA PRO A 108 11.97 -27.93 -0.28
C PRO A 108 10.81 -28.52 0.55
N ASN A 109 9.75 -28.88 -0.19
CA ASN A 109 8.47 -29.45 0.19
C ASN A 109 8.07 -29.39 1.68
N TYR A 110 7.46 -28.33 2.22
CA TYR A 110 6.49 -28.41 3.35
C TYR A 110 6.73 -29.55 4.38
N GLY A 111 7.99 -29.67 4.81
CA GLY A 111 8.66 -30.94 5.13
C GLY A 111 10.15 -30.64 5.10
N TYR A 112 10.56 -29.93 6.14
CA TYR A 112 11.91 -29.48 6.40
C TYR A 112 12.84 -30.68 6.56
N GLU A 113 13.45 -31.15 5.47
CA GLU A 113 14.34 -32.31 5.49
C GLU A 113 15.66 -32.01 6.22
N SER A 114 16.02 -30.72 6.36
CA SER A 114 17.18 -30.26 7.13
C SER A 114 16.87 -29.04 8.01
N ASP A 115 17.63 -28.87 9.11
CA ASP A 115 17.56 -27.69 9.97
C ASP A 115 17.90 -26.38 9.24
N LEU A 116 18.71 -26.48 8.19
CA LEU A 116 19.09 -25.35 7.35
C LEU A 116 17.88 -24.84 6.56
N ASP A 117 17.09 -25.73 5.95
CA ASP A 117 15.88 -25.35 5.19
C ASP A 117 14.83 -24.71 6.10
N ARG A 118 14.69 -25.21 7.33
CA ARG A 118 13.81 -24.61 8.34
C ARG A 118 14.25 -23.19 8.68
N THR A 119 15.54 -22.98 8.86
CA THR A 119 16.11 -21.67 9.18
C THR A 119 15.91 -20.70 8.02
N VAL A 120 16.19 -21.13 6.78
CA VAL A 120 16.01 -20.32 5.57
C VAL A 120 14.54 -19.94 5.36
N GLY A 121 13.61 -20.89 5.54
CA GLY A 121 12.18 -20.65 5.47
C GLY A 121 11.72 -19.59 6.48
N LEU A 122 12.11 -19.73 7.75
CA LEU A 122 11.77 -18.79 8.83
C LEU A 122 12.35 -17.39 8.59
N VAL A 123 13.62 -17.29 8.24
CA VAL A 123 14.28 -16.01 7.96
C VAL A 123 13.60 -15.30 6.79
N GLY A 124 13.23 -16.03 5.73
CA GLY A 124 12.51 -15.45 4.60
C GLY A 124 11.11 -14.97 4.97
N ILE A 125 10.37 -15.69 5.83
CA ILE A 125 9.09 -15.21 6.39
C ILE A 125 9.31 -13.88 7.12
N TRP A 126 10.31 -13.80 8.00
CA TRP A 126 10.59 -12.59 8.77
C TRP A 126 10.95 -11.40 7.88
N LEU A 127 11.78 -11.63 6.87
CA LEU A 127 12.18 -10.60 5.91
C LEU A 127 10.99 -10.10 5.09
N LEU A 128 10.26 -11.01 4.44
CA LEU A 128 9.22 -10.67 3.47
C LEU A 128 7.92 -10.18 4.11
N SER A 129 7.58 -10.69 5.30
CA SER A 129 6.31 -10.35 5.96
C SER A 129 6.43 -9.18 6.92
N TYR A 130 7.61 -8.97 7.53
CA TYR A 130 7.77 -8.02 8.63
C TYR A 130 8.85 -6.97 8.37
N LEU A 131 10.10 -7.38 8.14
CA LEU A 131 11.23 -6.45 8.12
C LEU A 131 11.23 -5.54 6.89
N VAL A 132 11.08 -6.10 5.68
CA VAL A 132 11.03 -5.31 4.44
C VAL A 132 9.79 -4.41 4.39
N PRO A 133 8.56 -4.92 4.63
CA PRO A 133 7.38 -4.07 4.71
C PRO A 133 7.47 -3.02 5.81
N GLY A 134 7.94 -3.41 7.00
CA GLY A 134 8.09 -2.54 8.15
C GLY A 134 9.06 -1.39 7.89
N ALA A 135 10.25 -1.67 7.33
CA ALA A 135 11.23 -0.65 6.96
C ALA A 135 10.67 0.31 5.90
N ALA A 136 10.02 -0.24 4.86
CA ALA A 136 9.45 0.57 3.79
C ALA A 136 8.32 1.48 4.30
N VAL A 137 7.39 0.95 5.13
CA VAL A 137 6.29 1.74 5.70
C VAL A 137 6.79 2.75 6.74
N THR A 138 7.83 2.41 7.52
CA THR A 138 8.49 3.34 8.45
C THR A 138 9.08 4.52 7.69
N ALA A 139 9.84 4.26 6.63
CA ALA A 139 10.38 5.30 5.76
C ALA A 139 9.26 6.10 5.09
N ALA A 140 8.19 5.45 4.64
CA ALA A 140 7.03 6.12 4.05
C ALA A 140 6.35 7.07 5.05
N ALA A 141 6.14 6.63 6.30
CA ALA A 141 5.57 7.44 7.37
C ALA A 141 6.45 8.64 7.70
N LEU A 142 7.77 8.44 7.74
CA LEU A 142 8.74 9.52 7.90
C LEU A 142 8.75 10.49 6.73
N LEU A 143 8.35 10.10 5.51
CA LEU A 143 8.34 10.96 4.33
C LEU A 143 6.97 11.60 4.03
N LEU A 144 5.95 11.36 4.87
CA LEU A 144 4.62 11.95 4.67
C LEU A 144 4.67 13.49 4.74
N SER A 145 4.20 14.13 3.68
CA SER A 145 3.98 15.57 3.62
C SER A 145 2.59 15.93 4.15
N GLY A 146 2.52 16.90 5.06
CA GLY A 146 1.26 17.44 5.59
C GLY A 146 0.81 16.93 6.97
N SER A 147 1.65 16.19 7.69
CA SER A 147 1.42 15.80 9.09
C SER A 147 2.54 16.34 9.98
N GLY A 148 2.22 16.66 11.24
CA GLY A 148 3.19 17.20 12.20
C GLY A 148 4.41 16.28 12.41
N PRO A 149 5.63 16.83 12.61
CA PRO A 149 6.85 16.03 12.72
C PRO A 149 6.83 15.04 13.89
N GLY A 150 6.21 15.40 15.02
CA GLY A 150 6.06 14.50 16.17
C GLY A 150 5.20 13.28 15.86
N ARG A 151 4.09 13.46 15.13
CA ARG A 151 3.20 12.36 14.75
C ARG A 151 3.81 11.44 13.71
N ARG A 152 4.58 11.97 12.76
CA ARG A 152 5.37 11.17 11.81
C ARG A 152 6.36 10.27 12.53
N ARG A 153 7.11 10.83 13.48
CA ARG A 153 8.10 10.08 14.28
C ARG A 153 7.44 9.03 15.16
N LEU A 154 6.33 9.37 15.84
CA LEU A 154 5.58 8.42 16.65
C LEU A 154 5.02 7.28 15.80
N GLY A 155 4.38 7.60 14.67
CA GLY A 155 3.83 6.60 13.76
C GLY A 155 4.91 5.69 13.18
N ALA A 156 6.04 6.25 12.76
CA ALA A 156 7.21 5.50 12.31
C ALA A 156 7.79 4.60 13.41
N ALA A 157 7.91 5.11 14.63
CA ALA A 157 8.38 4.31 15.77
C ALA A 157 7.45 3.13 16.09
N LEU A 158 6.12 3.33 16.01
CA LEU A 158 5.14 2.26 16.20
C LEU A 158 5.23 1.19 15.11
N VAL A 159 5.42 1.58 13.84
CA VAL A 159 5.60 0.62 12.73
C VAL A 159 6.92 -0.14 12.88
N ALA A 160 8.02 0.55 13.25
CA ALA A 160 9.30 -0.09 13.48
C ALA A 160 9.24 -1.07 14.66
N ALA A 161 8.60 -0.66 15.76
CA ALA A 161 8.38 -1.51 16.93
C ALA A 161 7.52 -2.73 16.60
N ALA A 162 6.49 -2.56 15.75
CA ALA A 162 5.68 -3.67 15.27
C ALA A 162 6.52 -4.69 14.46
N ALA A 163 7.35 -4.21 13.53
CA ALA A 163 8.20 -5.09 12.72
C ALA A 163 9.23 -5.85 13.56
N ALA A 164 9.88 -5.16 14.51
CA ALA A 164 10.80 -5.80 15.46
C ALA A 164 10.07 -6.78 16.38
N GLY A 165 8.91 -6.38 16.91
CA GLY A 165 8.06 -7.21 17.76
C GLY A 165 7.65 -8.50 17.08
N ALA A 166 7.21 -8.44 15.81
CA ALA A 166 6.82 -9.63 15.05
C ALA A 166 7.93 -10.69 14.92
N VAL A 167 9.21 -10.27 14.92
CA VAL A 167 10.37 -11.17 14.87
C VAL A 167 10.72 -11.68 16.27
N VAL A 168 10.67 -10.83 17.29
CA VAL A 168 11.10 -11.16 18.66
C VAL A 168 10.04 -11.96 19.42
N THR A 169 8.76 -11.64 19.28
CA THR A 169 7.66 -12.28 20.01
C THR A 169 7.67 -13.81 19.93
N PRO A 170 7.81 -14.48 18.77
CA PRO A 170 7.86 -15.94 18.71
C PRO A 170 9.11 -16.57 19.37
N LEU A 171 10.15 -15.77 19.67
CA LEU A 171 11.36 -16.25 20.35
C LEU A 171 11.24 -16.21 21.87
N VAL A 172 10.32 -15.40 22.40
CA VAL A 172 10.19 -15.12 23.84
C VAL A 172 8.88 -15.64 24.39
N VAL A 173 7.83 -15.71 23.57
CA VAL A 173 6.50 -16.17 23.98
C VAL A 173 6.34 -17.63 23.57
N PRO A 174 6.14 -18.56 24.52
CA PRO A 174 5.89 -19.96 24.19
C PRO A 174 4.60 -20.10 23.38
N GLY A 175 4.60 -21.02 22.41
CA GLY A 175 3.42 -21.33 21.62
C GLY A 175 2.27 -21.77 22.52
N SER A 176 1.19 -20.99 22.53
CA SER A 176 -0.08 -21.37 23.13
C SER A 176 -1.08 -21.69 22.02
N GLY A 177 -2.08 -22.52 22.27
CA GLY A 177 -3.13 -22.79 21.28
C GLY A 177 -4.09 -21.63 21.15
N TRP A 178 -4.93 -21.64 20.11
CA TRP A 178 -6.09 -20.76 20.05
C TRP A 178 -7.02 -21.02 21.26
N PRO A 179 -7.58 -19.97 21.90
CA PRO A 179 -7.54 -18.55 21.53
C PRO A 179 -6.38 -17.74 22.14
N VAL A 180 -5.53 -18.36 22.96
CA VAL A 180 -4.48 -17.66 23.74
C VAL A 180 -3.35 -17.14 22.85
N SER A 181 -3.05 -17.81 21.72
CA SER A 181 -2.04 -17.38 20.72
C SER A 181 -2.38 -16.11 19.94
N ILE A 182 -3.64 -15.68 19.98
CA ILE A 182 -4.11 -14.65 19.05
C ILE A 182 -3.46 -13.30 19.33
N LEU A 183 -3.30 -12.95 20.62
CA LEU A 183 -2.86 -11.62 21.01
C LEU A 183 -1.41 -11.35 20.57
N PRO A 184 -0.43 -12.26 20.85
CA PRO A 184 0.94 -12.08 20.38
C PRO A 184 1.06 -12.05 18.85
N ALA A 185 0.24 -12.83 18.13
CA ALA A 185 0.26 -12.87 16.66
C ALA A 185 -0.35 -11.60 16.03
N VAL A 186 -1.39 -11.02 16.64
CA VAL A 186 -2.15 -9.89 16.09
C VAL A 186 -1.56 -8.54 16.46
N LEU A 187 -0.95 -8.43 17.64
CA LEU A 187 -0.46 -7.17 18.18
C LEU A 187 0.49 -6.43 17.22
N PRO A 188 1.46 -7.08 16.54
CA PRO A 188 2.30 -6.39 15.56
C PRO A 188 1.51 -5.73 14.43
N PHE A 189 0.52 -6.42 13.88
CA PHE A 189 -0.32 -5.89 12.80
C PHE A 189 -1.16 -4.69 13.27
N LEU A 190 -1.72 -4.77 14.48
CA LEU A 190 -2.46 -3.65 15.08
C LEU A 190 -1.56 -2.45 15.34
N LEU A 191 -0.36 -2.65 15.87
CA LEU A 191 0.62 -1.59 16.12
C LEU A 191 1.09 -0.94 14.83
N ALA A 192 1.36 -1.73 13.78
CA ALA A 192 1.74 -1.20 12.48
C ALA A 192 0.62 -0.33 11.88
N LEU A 193 -0.64 -0.80 11.92
CA LEU A 193 -1.77 -0.01 11.44
C LEU A 193 -2.00 1.24 12.29
N ALA A 194 -1.96 1.13 13.61
CA ALA A 194 -2.09 2.27 14.52
C ALA A 194 -1.00 3.32 14.26
N GLY A 195 0.25 2.89 14.07
CA GLY A 195 1.36 3.76 13.70
C GLY A 195 1.10 4.50 12.40
N TRP A 196 0.57 3.81 11.38
CA TRP A 196 0.17 4.45 10.13
C TRP A 196 -0.97 5.46 10.33
N LEU A 197 -2.02 5.11 11.09
CA LEU A 197 -3.15 5.99 11.40
C LEU A 197 -2.72 7.27 12.12
N VAL A 198 -1.77 7.14 13.06
CA VAL A 198 -1.15 8.29 13.75
C VAL A 198 -0.39 9.15 12.76
N ALA A 199 0.41 8.54 11.87
CA ALA A 199 1.23 9.27 10.90
C ALA A 199 0.39 10.07 9.88
N ILE A 200 -0.74 9.53 9.43
CA ILE A 200 -1.64 10.22 8.47
C ILE A 200 -2.65 11.17 9.10
N GLU A 201 -2.66 11.27 10.44
CA GLU A 201 -3.65 12.01 11.23
C GLU A 201 -5.09 11.59 10.95
N ALA A 202 -5.33 10.27 11.03
CA ALA A 202 -6.62 9.69 10.68
C ALA A 202 -7.76 10.16 11.60
N PRO A 203 -8.99 10.36 11.06
CA PRO A 203 -10.15 10.70 11.88
C PRO A 203 -10.52 9.55 12.83
N ARG A 204 -11.20 9.85 13.94
CA ARG A 204 -11.59 8.84 14.96
C ARG A 204 -12.30 7.62 14.37
N ARG A 205 -13.16 7.80 13.35
CA ARG A 205 -13.86 6.70 12.67
C ARG A 205 -12.93 5.72 11.95
N ALA A 206 -11.78 6.18 11.45
CA ALA A 206 -10.82 5.32 10.76
C ALA A 206 -10.14 4.32 11.71
N TRP A 207 -10.17 4.55 13.03
CA TRP A 207 -9.65 3.60 14.01
C TRP A 207 -10.47 2.30 14.09
N LEU A 208 -11.72 2.31 13.63
CA LEU A 208 -12.52 1.09 13.47
C LEU A 208 -11.88 0.11 12.48
N LEU A 209 -11.00 0.58 11.59
CA LEU A 209 -10.26 -0.28 10.65
C LEU A 209 -9.26 -1.20 11.34
N LEU A 210 -8.92 -0.99 12.63
CA LEU A 210 -8.16 -1.95 13.44
C LEU A 210 -8.90 -3.27 13.63
N LEU A 211 -10.23 -3.29 13.49
CA LEU A 211 -11.00 -4.54 13.53
C LEU A 211 -10.71 -5.44 12.33
N LEU A 212 -10.23 -4.90 11.21
CA LEU A 212 -9.94 -5.68 10.01
C LEU A 212 -8.78 -6.68 10.21
N PRO A 213 -7.55 -6.26 10.60
CA PRO A 213 -6.47 -7.21 10.88
C PRO A 213 -6.80 -8.15 12.04
N LEU A 214 -7.56 -7.69 13.04
CA LEU A 214 -8.05 -8.54 14.12
C LEU A 214 -8.95 -9.66 13.57
N GLY A 215 -9.96 -9.31 12.77
CA GLY A 215 -10.88 -10.27 12.16
C GLY A 215 -10.16 -11.25 11.23
N VAL A 216 -9.24 -10.78 10.39
CA VAL A 216 -8.45 -11.65 9.50
C VAL A 216 -7.61 -12.63 10.31
N ALA A 217 -6.92 -12.16 11.35
CA ALA A 217 -6.14 -13.05 12.18
C ALA A 217 -7.00 -14.04 12.98
N THR A 218 -8.18 -13.64 13.46
CA THR A 218 -9.11 -14.59 14.09
C THR A 218 -9.51 -15.70 13.14
N LEU A 219 -9.73 -15.36 11.86
CA LEU A 219 -10.08 -16.33 10.84
C LEU A 219 -8.90 -17.27 10.51
N VAL A 220 -7.67 -16.75 10.45
CA VAL A 220 -6.45 -17.55 10.21
C VAL A 220 -6.17 -18.50 11.39
N GLU A 221 -6.18 -17.98 12.61
CA GLU A 221 -5.87 -18.73 13.84
C GLU A 221 -6.96 -19.74 14.22
N SER A 222 -8.22 -19.49 13.83
CA SER A 222 -9.31 -20.45 14.02
C SER A 222 -9.15 -21.76 13.22
N GLY A 223 -8.21 -21.81 12.27
CA GLY A 223 -8.04 -22.96 11.38
C GLY A 223 -9.04 -23.01 10.22
N ALA A 224 -10.09 -22.19 10.22
CA ALA A 224 -11.16 -22.25 9.23
C ALA A 224 -10.67 -22.13 7.78
N LEU A 225 -9.70 -21.25 7.51
CA LEU A 225 -9.13 -21.09 6.18
C LEU A 225 -8.33 -22.32 5.72
N TRP A 226 -7.65 -22.99 6.64
CA TRP A 226 -6.83 -24.16 6.33
C TRP A 226 -7.68 -25.34 5.87
N ALA A 227 -8.93 -25.43 6.33
CA ALA A 227 -9.89 -26.48 5.94
C ALA A 227 -10.48 -26.27 4.53
N VAL A 228 -10.55 -25.02 4.05
CA VAL A 228 -11.27 -24.66 2.80
C VAL A 228 -10.31 -24.30 1.66
N VAL A 229 -9.12 -23.79 1.96
CA VAL A 229 -8.12 -23.41 0.96
C VAL A 229 -7.37 -24.65 0.48
N PRO A 230 -7.22 -24.87 -0.85
CA PRO A 230 -6.44 -25.97 -1.39
C PRO A 230 -5.03 -26.01 -0.78
N ILE A 231 -4.53 -27.21 -0.46
CA ILE A 231 -3.23 -27.41 0.21
C ILE A 231 -2.09 -26.63 -0.46
N ARG A 232 -2.08 -26.59 -1.80
CA ARG A 232 -1.06 -25.87 -2.59
C ARG A 232 -1.07 -24.34 -2.40
N LEU A 233 -2.17 -23.78 -1.90
CA LEU A 233 -2.40 -22.34 -1.69
C LEU A 233 -2.44 -21.95 -0.20
N GLN A 234 -2.46 -22.92 0.71
CA GLN A 234 -2.32 -22.66 2.15
C GLN A 234 -1.13 -21.76 2.54
N PRO A 235 0.06 -21.82 1.89
CA PRO A 235 1.16 -20.90 2.18
C PRO A 235 0.79 -19.43 2.04
N CYS A 236 -0.13 -19.10 1.12
CA CYS A 236 -0.59 -17.74 0.87
C CYS A 236 -1.48 -17.19 2.00
N ILE A 237 -2.01 -18.05 2.89
CA ILE A 237 -2.78 -17.63 4.06
C ILE A 237 -1.92 -16.75 4.99
N VAL A 238 -0.61 -17.04 5.07
CA VAL A 238 0.35 -16.30 5.90
C VAL A 238 0.47 -14.82 5.51
N SER A 239 0.20 -14.48 4.25
CA SER A 239 0.22 -13.10 3.77
C SER A 239 -1.03 -12.29 4.17
N LEU A 240 -2.14 -12.95 4.53
CA LEU A 240 -3.44 -12.28 4.74
C LEU A 240 -3.42 -11.24 5.86
N PRO A 241 -2.83 -11.49 7.05
CA PRO A 241 -2.76 -10.49 8.10
C PRO A 241 -2.03 -9.22 7.65
N GLY A 242 -0.88 -9.36 6.97
CA GLY A 242 -0.14 -8.22 6.41
C GLY A 242 -0.93 -7.45 5.36
N LEU A 243 -1.61 -8.16 4.43
CA LEU A 243 -2.46 -7.54 3.41
C LEU A 243 -3.63 -6.77 4.02
N SER A 244 -4.22 -7.28 5.10
CA SER A 244 -5.33 -6.61 5.79
C SER A 244 -4.90 -5.24 6.37
N VAL A 245 -3.68 -5.13 6.88
CA VAL A 245 -3.08 -3.87 7.33
C VAL A 245 -2.93 -2.89 6.17
N VAL A 246 -2.45 -3.37 5.01
CA VAL A 246 -2.31 -2.54 3.80
C VAL A 246 -3.67 -2.01 3.35
N VAL A 247 -4.68 -2.88 3.26
CA VAL A 247 -6.03 -2.51 2.84
C VAL A 247 -6.63 -1.47 3.80
N ALA A 248 -6.56 -1.72 5.11
CA ALA A 248 -7.01 -0.79 6.14
C ALA A 248 -6.26 0.55 6.05
N GLY A 249 -4.94 0.53 5.92
CA GLY A 249 -4.11 1.73 5.80
C GLY A 249 -4.43 2.55 4.56
N PHE A 250 -4.72 1.89 3.44
CA PHE A 250 -5.14 2.54 2.19
C PHE A 250 -6.54 3.18 2.32
N LEU A 251 -7.50 2.46 2.91
CA LEU A 251 -8.85 2.98 3.17
C LEU A 251 -8.79 4.20 4.11
N ALA A 252 -8.02 4.11 5.20
CA ALA A 252 -7.83 5.21 6.13
C ALA A 252 -7.21 6.44 5.44
N TRP A 253 -6.18 6.23 4.63
CA TRP A 253 -5.54 7.32 3.89
C TRP A 253 -6.47 8.00 2.88
N ARG A 254 -7.30 7.21 2.18
CA ARG A 254 -8.31 7.76 1.27
C ARG A 254 -9.32 8.64 2.01
N THR A 255 -9.83 8.18 3.15
CA THR A 255 -10.79 8.96 3.96
C THR A 255 -10.17 10.23 4.56
N ALA A 256 -8.91 10.16 5.03
CA ALA A 256 -8.20 11.31 5.60
C ALA A 256 -7.90 12.40 4.56
N ARG A 257 -7.69 12.01 3.29
CA ARG A 257 -7.52 12.97 2.19
C ARG A 257 -8.83 13.67 1.82
N SER A 258 -9.94 12.94 1.73
CA SER A 258 -11.23 13.55 1.40
C SER A 258 -11.64 14.58 2.45
N SER A 259 -11.43 14.29 3.74
CA SER A 259 -11.74 15.23 4.83
C SER A 259 -10.83 16.47 4.86
N ARG A 260 -9.61 16.39 4.31
CA ARG A 260 -8.71 17.55 4.22
C ARG A 260 -9.12 18.52 3.11
N SER A 261 -9.62 18.00 1.99
CA SER A 261 -10.11 18.82 0.87
C SER A 261 -11.28 19.70 1.31
N THR A 262 -12.27 19.12 1.98
CA THR A 262 -13.48 19.83 2.43
C THR A 262 -13.15 20.92 3.46
N ARG A 263 -12.21 20.64 4.38
CA ARG A 263 -11.81 21.60 5.41
C ARG A 263 -11.03 22.80 4.84
N GLY A 264 -10.28 22.60 3.76
CA GLY A 264 -9.58 23.67 3.05
C GLY A 264 -10.53 24.61 2.31
N GLU A 265 -11.58 24.06 1.70
CA GLU A 265 -12.64 24.84 1.03
C GLU A 265 -13.46 25.64 2.05
N GLU A 266 -13.88 25.05 3.17
CA GLU A 266 -14.58 25.77 4.24
C GLU A 266 -13.72 26.90 4.83
N HIS A 267 -12.42 26.67 5.06
CA HIS A 267 -11.55 27.71 5.59
C HIS A 267 -11.36 28.87 4.60
N ALA A 268 -11.24 28.58 3.30
CA ALA A 268 -11.17 29.60 2.25
C ALA A 268 -12.46 30.43 2.19
N VAL A 269 -13.63 29.80 2.30
CA VAL A 269 -14.93 30.50 2.35
C VAL A 269 -15.04 31.39 3.59
N THR A 270 -14.62 30.91 4.77
CA THR A 270 -14.65 31.72 6.01
C THR A 270 -13.63 32.87 6.05
N LEU A 271 -12.60 32.83 5.20
CA LEU A 271 -11.63 33.93 5.06
C LEU A 271 -12.12 34.99 4.06
N VAL A 272 -12.88 34.60 3.06
CA VAL A 272 -13.53 35.52 2.11
C VAL A 272 -14.69 36.27 2.76
N ASP A 273 -15.36 35.67 3.74
CA ASP A 273 -16.55 36.25 4.41
C ASP A 273 -16.21 37.20 5.58
N LYS A 274 -14.97 37.68 5.69
CA LYS A 274 -14.55 38.67 6.70
C LYS A 274 -14.37 40.09 6.14
N THR A 275 -14.91 40.37 4.95
CA THR A 275 -14.83 41.68 4.30
C THR A 275 -16.19 42.30 3.97
N VAL A 276 -17.21 42.06 4.79
CA VAL A 276 -18.50 42.79 4.73
C VAL A 276 -18.82 43.39 6.08
#